data_AF-A0A4W6FLK0-F1
#
_entry.id   AF-A0A4W6FLK0-F1
#
_cell.length_a   1.000
_cell.length_b   1.000
_cell.length_c   1.000
_cell.angle_alpha   90.00
_cell.angle_beta   90.00
_cell.angle_gamma   90.00
#
_symmetry.space_group_name_H-M   'P 1'
#
loop_
_entity.id
_entity.type
_entity.pdbx_description
1 polymer ?
#
loop_
_entity_poly.entity_id
_entity_poly.type
_entity_poly.pdbx_seq_one_letter_code
_entity_poly.pdbx_strand_id
1 'polypeptide(L)'
;MSQYRAQGGGAKTQRGPAPRQMLEGGASRRPVPDITFGVTMRASSPLSDLLSHQYARRWLDDQLSRNQTANHKQLDRIKPGRIPETRASLLRRSRALPVTHTLFRLPRFTQVPPALDTFRDQEARLRAFRAHQSDSVSRRGHQGLGTYSLD
;
A
#
# COMPACT_ATOMS: atom_id res chain seq x y z
N MET A 1 -4.77 48.20 -53.63
CA MET A 1 -3.66 49.18 -53.50
C MET A 1 -2.94 48.86 -52.20
N SER A 2 -1.89 48.03 -52.22
CA SER A 2 -0.47 48.44 -52.21
C SER A 2 -0.17 49.38 -51.02
N GLN A 3 0.73 49.11 -50.09
CA GLN A 3 2.15 48.80 -50.31
C GLN A 3 2.81 48.08 -49.13
N TYR A 4 3.88 47.36 -49.44
CA TYR A 4 4.82 46.63 -48.59
C TYR A 4 5.92 47.57 -48.05
N ARG A 5 6.49 47.30 -46.86
CA ARG A 5 7.96 47.22 -46.66
C ARG A 5 8.34 46.64 -45.29
N ALA A 6 9.22 45.65 -45.31
CA ALA A 6 9.88 45.05 -44.15
C ALA A 6 11.22 45.74 -43.84
N GLN A 7 11.67 45.65 -42.58
CA GLN A 7 13.05 45.52 -42.06
C GLN A 7 12.91 45.57 -40.52
N GLY A 8 13.37 44.63 -39.70
CA GLY A 8 14.70 44.01 -39.65
C GLY A 8 15.37 44.51 -38.37
N GLY A 9 15.47 43.68 -37.33
CA GLY A 9 16.08 44.08 -36.05
C GLY A 9 16.27 42.90 -35.10
N GLY A 10 17.47 42.31 -35.13
CA GLY A 10 17.85 41.15 -34.32
C GLY A 10 17.91 41.46 -32.82
N ALA A 11 17.35 40.56 -32.02
CA ALA A 11 17.46 40.57 -30.57
C ALA A 11 18.89 40.23 -30.14
N LYS A 12 19.53 41.14 -29.39
CA LYS A 12 20.82 40.87 -28.73
C LYS A 12 20.56 40.06 -27.45
N THR A 13 21.00 38.81 -27.44
CA THR A 13 21.05 37.98 -26.22
C THR A 13 22.13 38.52 -25.29
N GLN A 14 21.75 38.94 -24.08
CA GLN A 14 22.68 39.32 -23.02
C GLN A 14 23.47 38.08 -22.56
N ARG A 15 24.80 38.11 -22.68
CA ARG A 15 25.70 37.14 -22.02
C ARG A 15 25.92 37.60 -20.58
N GLY A 16 25.65 36.71 -19.62
CA GLY A 16 26.03 36.88 -18.21
C GLY A 16 27.55 36.87 -18.00
N PRO A 17 28.05 37.34 -16.84
CA PRO A 17 29.46 37.66 -16.65
C PRO A 17 30.31 36.41 -16.37
N ALA A 18 31.54 36.44 -16.90
CA ALA A 18 32.59 35.47 -16.59
C ALA A 18 33.18 35.73 -15.18
N PRO A 19 33.62 34.69 -14.45
CA PRO A 19 34.31 34.90 -13.18
C PRO A 19 35.73 35.42 -13.41
N ARG A 20 36.08 36.46 -12.66
CA ARG A 20 37.43 37.04 -12.58
C ARG A 20 38.40 36.03 -11.98
N GLN A 21 39.47 35.70 -12.69
CA GLN A 21 40.67 35.12 -12.09
C GLN A 21 41.61 36.27 -11.74
N MET A 22 41.75 36.55 -10.44
CA MET A 22 42.81 37.42 -9.93
C MET A 22 44.11 36.62 -9.82
N LEU A 23 45.19 37.25 -10.25
CA LEU A 23 46.55 36.73 -10.24
C LEU A 23 47.18 37.10 -8.89
N GLU A 24 47.57 36.11 -8.07
CA GLU A 24 48.60 36.31 -7.04
C GLU A 24 49.56 35.11 -7.05
N GLY A 25 50.85 35.43 -7.04
CA GLY A 25 51.95 34.49 -7.21
C GLY A 25 52.14 33.55 -6.02
N GLY A 26 52.47 32.30 -6.32
CA GLY A 26 52.87 31.31 -5.33
C GLY A 26 52.81 29.91 -5.92
N ALA A 27 53.97 29.36 -6.29
CA ALA A 27 54.28 27.98 -6.66
C ALA A 27 53.22 27.21 -7.48
N SER A 28 53.60 26.74 -8.67
CA SER A 28 52.84 25.79 -9.47
C SER A 28 52.41 24.56 -8.64
N ARG A 29 51.23 24.63 -8.03
CA ARG A 29 50.54 23.47 -7.50
C ARG A 29 49.90 22.80 -8.71
N ARG A 30 50.69 21.99 -9.40
CA ARG A 30 50.14 20.95 -10.27
C ARG A 30 49.07 20.23 -9.44
N PRO A 31 47.83 20.04 -9.94
CA PRO A 31 46.90 19.16 -9.25
C PRO A 31 47.61 17.81 -9.12
N VAL A 32 47.79 17.35 -7.89
CA VAL A 32 48.27 15.99 -7.63
C VAL A 32 47.28 15.08 -8.36
N PRO A 33 47.72 14.26 -9.33
CA PRO A 33 46.80 13.33 -9.94
C PRO A 33 46.26 12.43 -8.81
N ASP A 34 44.96 12.18 -8.80
CA ASP A 34 44.36 11.20 -7.87
C ASP A 34 44.81 9.79 -8.31
N ILE A 35 46.07 9.49 -8.01
CA ILE A 35 46.72 8.23 -8.32
C ILE A 35 46.40 7.24 -7.20
N THR A 36 45.17 6.74 -7.23
CA THR A 36 44.80 5.55 -6.47
C THR A 36 45.36 4.30 -7.18
N PHE A 37 46.68 4.10 -7.13
CA PHE A 37 47.30 2.88 -7.61
C PHE A 37 46.82 1.70 -6.76
N GLY A 38 46.12 0.75 -7.38
CA GLY A 38 45.64 -0.47 -6.73
C GLY A 38 44.26 -0.38 -6.07
N VAL A 39 43.62 0.81 -6.02
CA VAL A 39 42.20 0.89 -5.62
C VAL A 39 41.35 0.72 -6.86
N THR A 40 41.03 -0.53 -7.18
CA THR A 40 39.93 -0.78 -8.11
C THR A 40 38.67 -0.20 -7.48
N MET A 41 37.99 0.76 -8.13
CA MET A 41 36.59 1.07 -7.82
C MET A 41 35.81 -0.23 -8.02
N ARG A 42 35.73 -1.04 -6.96
CA ARG A 42 35.06 -2.33 -7.01
C ARG A 42 33.59 -2.00 -7.21
N ALA A 43 33.07 -2.27 -8.41
CA ALA A 43 31.64 -2.23 -8.66
C ALA A 43 30.96 -3.02 -7.54
N SER A 44 29.88 -2.48 -6.98
CA SER A 44 29.27 -3.05 -5.79
C SER A 44 28.98 -4.53 -6.05
N SER A 45 29.67 -5.40 -5.30
CA SER A 45 29.46 -6.83 -5.43
C SER A 45 28.03 -7.12 -4.97
N PRO A 46 27.29 -8.04 -5.59
CA PRO A 46 25.95 -8.41 -5.14
C PRO A 46 25.87 -8.73 -3.64
N LEU A 47 26.95 -9.28 -3.06
CA LEU A 47 27.05 -9.52 -1.62
C LEU A 47 27.15 -8.21 -0.82
N SER A 48 27.94 -7.25 -1.28
CA SER A 48 28.06 -5.93 -0.64
C SER A 48 26.73 -5.18 -0.66
N ASP A 49 25.99 -5.26 -1.77
CA ASP A 49 24.67 -4.62 -1.89
C ASP A 49 23.62 -5.28 -0.99
N LEU A 50 23.74 -6.58 -0.77
CA LEU A 50 22.91 -7.33 0.17
C LEU A 50 23.25 -6.96 1.62
N LEU A 51 24.53 -6.95 2.00
CA LEU A 51 24.99 -6.59 3.35
C LEU A 51 24.71 -5.12 3.69
N SER A 52 24.68 -4.23 2.69
CA SER A 52 24.33 -2.81 2.86
C SER A 52 22.84 -2.52 2.65
N HIS A 53 22.01 -3.55 2.47
CA HIS A 53 20.55 -3.45 2.29
C HIS A 53 20.11 -2.50 1.16
N GLN A 54 20.92 -2.31 0.13
CA GLN A 54 20.62 -1.36 -0.94
C GLN A 54 19.33 -1.72 -1.69
N TYR A 55 19.03 -3.01 -1.85
CA TYR A 55 17.80 -3.46 -2.52
C TYR A 55 16.53 -3.02 -1.78
N ALA A 56 16.52 -3.15 -0.44
CA ALA A 56 15.40 -2.71 0.38
C ALA A 56 15.22 -1.19 0.28
N ARG A 57 16.33 -0.45 0.30
CA ARG A 57 16.34 1.01 0.20
C ARG A 57 15.84 1.49 -1.16
N ARG A 58 16.35 0.93 -2.26
CA ARG A 58 15.89 1.22 -3.63
C ARG A 58 14.41 0.89 -3.79
N TRP A 59 13.93 -0.22 -3.23
CA TRP A 59 12.51 -0.57 -3.27
C TRP A 59 11.64 0.45 -2.54
N LEU A 60 12.06 0.91 -1.35
CA LEU A 60 11.34 1.96 -0.61
C LEU A 60 11.30 3.27 -1.38
N ASP A 61 12.42 3.69 -1.98
CA ASP A 61 12.50 4.91 -2.80
C ASP A 61 11.57 4.81 -4.04
N ASP A 62 11.54 3.65 -4.68
CA ASP A 62 10.61 3.32 -5.76
C ASP A 62 9.14 3.39 -5.30
N GLN A 63 8.81 2.87 -4.12
CA GLN A 63 7.46 2.98 -3.58
C GLN A 63 7.10 4.43 -3.27
N LEU A 64 8.01 5.21 -2.67
CA LEU A 64 7.77 6.60 -2.33
C LEU A 64 7.55 7.46 -3.58
N SER A 65 8.39 7.30 -4.61
CA SER A 65 8.25 8.03 -5.88
C SER A 65 6.95 7.69 -6.62
N ARG A 66 6.55 6.40 -6.65
CA ARG A 66 5.25 5.96 -7.20
C ARG A 66 4.08 6.56 -6.44
N ASN A 67 4.17 6.65 -5.11
CA ASN A 67 3.10 7.24 -4.29
C ASN A 67 3.02 8.77 -4.41
N GLN A 68 4.14 9.47 -4.57
CA GLN A 68 4.15 10.92 -4.81
C GLN A 68 3.48 11.26 -6.14
N THR A 69 3.80 10.51 -7.20
CA THR A 69 3.19 10.69 -8.53
C THR A 69 1.74 10.21 -8.62
N ALA A 70 1.31 9.29 -7.75
CA ALA A 70 -0.10 8.93 -7.63
C ALA A 70 -0.90 10.01 -6.86
N ASN A 71 -0.35 10.54 -5.77
CA ASN A 71 -1.02 11.57 -4.96
C ASN A 71 -1.22 12.88 -5.73
N HIS A 72 -0.23 13.35 -6.51
CA HIS A 72 -0.42 14.59 -7.29
C HIS A 72 -1.60 14.48 -8.27
N LYS A 73 -1.80 13.31 -8.89
CA LYS A 73 -2.89 13.05 -9.86
C LYS A 73 -4.24 12.95 -9.16
N GLN A 74 -4.23 12.57 -7.89
CA GLN A 74 -5.44 12.44 -7.08
C GLN A 74 -5.86 13.79 -6.52
N LEU A 75 -4.93 14.63 -6.07
CA LEU A 75 -5.21 15.99 -5.57
C LEU A 75 -5.92 16.83 -6.63
N ASP A 76 -5.49 16.75 -7.90
CA ASP A 76 -6.14 17.44 -9.03
C ASP A 76 -7.58 16.95 -9.32
N ARG A 77 -7.98 15.79 -8.77
CA ARG A 77 -9.28 15.14 -9.04
C ARG A 77 -10.24 15.21 -7.86
N ILE A 78 -9.81 15.70 -6.69
CA ILE A 78 -10.67 15.81 -5.51
C ILE A 78 -11.53 17.07 -5.66
N LYS A 79 -12.80 16.87 -5.97
CA LYS A 79 -13.81 17.94 -5.95
C LYS A 79 -14.03 18.38 -4.49
N PRO A 80 -13.98 19.69 -4.18
CA PRO A 80 -14.29 20.17 -2.83
C PRO A 80 -15.73 19.79 -2.46
N GLY A 81 -15.92 19.24 -1.26
CA GLY A 81 -17.25 18.88 -0.72
C GLY A 81 -17.59 17.38 -0.72
N ARG A 82 -16.76 16.50 -1.29
CA ARG A 82 -16.97 15.04 -1.20
C ARG A 82 -15.77 14.38 -0.52
N ILE A 83 -16.02 13.60 0.54
CA ILE A 83 -14.99 12.77 1.16
C ILE A 83 -14.49 11.77 0.11
N PRO A 84 -13.20 11.77 -0.25
CA PRO A 84 -12.67 10.85 -1.24
C PRO A 84 -12.76 9.42 -0.71
N GLU A 85 -13.30 8.51 -1.52
CA GLU A 85 -13.25 7.09 -1.20
C GLU A 85 -11.80 6.62 -1.32
N THR A 86 -11.15 6.38 -0.18
CA THR A 86 -9.82 5.79 -0.11
C THR A 86 -9.90 4.28 -0.24
N ARG A 87 -8.79 3.63 -0.61
CA ARG A 87 -8.66 2.16 -0.60
C ARG A 87 -9.08 1.59 0.76
N ALA A 88 -8.76 2.26 1.86
CA ALA A 88 -9.17 1.86 3.20
C ALA A 88 -10.68 1.94 3.42
N SER A 89 -11.36 3.01 2.97
CA SER A 89 -12.83 3.07 3.05
C SER A 89 -13.51 2.03 2.16
N LEU A 90 -12.94 1.74 0.98
CA LEU A 90 -13.44 0.70 0.10
C LEU A 90 -13.31 -0.69 0.75
N LEU A 91 -12.15 -0.99 1.34
CA LEU A 91 -11.91 -2.26 2.04
C LEU A 91 -12.80 -2.43 3.28
N ARG A 92 -13.08 -1.34 4.01
CA ARG A 92 -14.03 -1.36 5.13
C ARG A 92 -15.47 -1.62 4.68
N ARG A 93 -15.85 -1.12 3.50
CA ARG A 93 -17.19 -1.34 2.91
C ARG A 93 -17.29 -2.69 2.21
N SER A 94 -16.18 -3.23 1.70
CA SER A 94 -16.13 -4.58 1.13
C SER A 94 -16.15 -5.62 2.25
N ARG A 95 -17.27 -5.71 2.95
CA ARG A 95 -17.57 -6.91 3.73
C ARG A 95 -17.86 -8.00 2.72
N ALA A 96 -16.96 -8.99 2.61
CA ALA A 96 -17.28 -10.19 1.85
C ALA A 96 -18.59 -10.74 2.44
N LEU A 97 -19.60 -10.94 1.58
CA LEU A 97 -20.81 -11.65 1.98
C LEU A 97 -20.36 -12.95 2.65
N PRO A 98 -20.94 -13.35 3.80
CA PRO A 98 -20.58 -14.61 4.41
C PRO A 98 -20.77 -15.69 3.37
N VAL A 99 -19.67 -16.21 2.83
CA VAL A 99 -19.71 -17.23 1.80
C VAL A 99 -20.28 -18.44 2.51
N THR A 100 -21.55 -18.76 2.24
CA THR A 100 -22.22 -19.96 2.72
C THR A 100 -21.70 -21.15 1.91
N HIS A 101 -20.39 -21.35 1.87
CA HIS A 101 -19.84 -22.59 1.35
C HIS A 101 -20.06 -23.63 2.44
N THR A 102 -20.85 -24.64 2.11
CA THR A 102 -20.90 -25.85 2.91
C THR A 102 -19.49 -26.42 2.92
N LEU A 103 -18.85 -26.40 4.09
CA LEU A 103 -17.53 -27.01 4.27
C LEU A 103 -17.60 -28.46 3.78
N PHE A 104 -16.62 -28.87 2.98
CA PHE A 104 -16.54 -30.24 2.49
C PHE A 104 -16.59 -31.22 3.68
N ARG A 105 -17.63 -32.06 3.72
CA ARG A 105 -17.85 -33.03 4.79
C ARG A 105 -17.80 -34.43 4.19
N LEU A 106 -16.93 -35.28 4.71
CA LEU A 106 -16.86 -36.67 4.27
C LEU A 106 -18.17 -37.41 4.63
N PRO A 107 -18.66 -38.33 3.77
CA PRO A 107 -19.87 -39.10 4.04
C PRO A 107 -19.86 -39.83 5.38
N ARG A 108 -18.71 -40.36 5.80
CA ARG A 108 -18.55 -41.03 7.10
C ARG A 108 -18.81 -40.12 8.32
N PHE A 109 -18.65 -38.82 8.14
CA PHE A 109 -18.94 -37.83 9.17
C PHE A 109 -20.34 -37.27 9.07
N THR A 110 -21.19 -37.71 8.15
CA THR A 110 -22.62 -37.35 8.17
C THR A 110 -23.22 -37.78 9.50
N GLN A 111 -24.05 -36.91 10.08
CA GLN A 111 -24.55 -37.09 11.44
C GLN A 111 -25.41 -38.35 11.49
N VAL A 112 -24.90 -39.40 12.14
CA VAL A 112 -25.69 -40.59 12.46
C VAL A 112 -26.79 -40.15 13.44
N PRO A 113 -28.05 -40.57 13.26
CA PRO A 113 -29.08 -40.28 14.24
C PRO A 113 -28.63 -40.76 15.63
N PRO A 114 -29.02 -40.05 16.70
CA PRO A 114 -28.65 -40.45 18.04
C PRO A 114 -29.05 -41.90 18.27
N ALA A 115 -28.10 -42.72 18.73
CA ALA A 115 -28.33 -44.14 18.96
C ALA A 115 -29.36 -44.42 20.07
N LEU A 116 -29.61 -43.42 20.94
CA LEU A 116 -30.54 -43.47 22.05
C LEU A 116 -31.40 -42.21 22.05
N ASP A 117 -32.70 -42.38 22.27
CA ASP A 117 -33.59 -41.27 22.63
C ASP A 117 -33.60 -41.14 24.15
N THR A 118 -33.08 -40.03 24.66
CA THR A 118 -32.99 -39.76 26.10
C THR A 118 -34.24 -39.06 26.64
N PHE A 119 -35.17 -38.66 25.78
CA PHE A 119 -36.40 -38.00 26.19
C PHE A 119 -37.50 -39.02 26.44
N ARG A 120 -38.35 -38.74 27.43
CA ARG A 120 -39.53 -39.58 27.72
C ARG A 120 -40.58 -39.49 26.61
N ASP A 121 -40.78 -38.27 26.08
CA ASP A 121 -41.77 -37.97 25.04
C ASP A 121 -41.20 -37.01 24.00
N GLN A 122 -41.74 -37.06 22.77
CA GLN A 122 -41.35 -36.17 21.68
C GLN A 122 -41.64 -34.69 21.99
N GLU A 123 -42.71 -34.41 22.74
CA GLU A 123 -43.02 -33.03 23.17
C GLU A 123 -41.99 -32.49 24.16
N ALA A 124 -41.51 -33.33 25.07
CA ALA A 124 -40.46 -32.96 26.02
C ALA A 124 -39.15 -32.65 25.30
N ARG A 125 -38.82 -33.41 24.26
CA ARG A 125 -37.70 -33.15 23.36
C ARG A 125 -37.83 -31.77 22.71
N LEU A 126 -38.95 -31.49 22.06
CA LEU A 126 -39.17 -30.20 21.37
C LEU A 126 -39.08 -29.02 22.35
N ARG A 127 -39.64 -29.17 23.56
CA ARG A 127 -39.58 -28.15 24.61
C ARG A 127 -38.15 -27.87 25.04
N ALA A 128 -37.35 -28.92 25.27
CA ALA A 128 -35.94 -28.78 25.66
C ALA A 128 -35.11 -28.09 24.56
N PHE A 129 -35.30 -28.47 23.29
CA PHE A 129 -34.60 -27.82 22.17
C PHE A 129 -34.98 -26.35 22.01
N ARG A 130 -36.26 -25.99 22.16
CA ARG A 130 -36.69 -24.58 22.13
C ARG A 130 -36.05 -23.77 23.25
N ALA A 131 -36.06 -24.29 24.48
CA ALA A 131 -35.43 -23.65 25.64
C ALA A 131 -33.91 -23.46 25.43
N HIS A 132 -33.23 -24.47 24.88
CA HIS A 132 -31.81 -24.38 24.56
C HIS A 132 -31.54 -23.32 23.47
N GLN A 133 -32.36 -23.27 22.42
CA GLN A 133 -32.22 -22.28 21.36
C GLN A 133 -32.40 -20.86 21.88
N SER A 134 -33.38 -20.62 22.76
CA SER A 134 -33.56 -19.31 23.41
C SER A 134 -32.40 -18.92 24.32
N ASP A 135 -31.82 -19.86 25.08
CA ASP A 135 -30.64 -19.59 25.94
C ASP A 135 -29.36 -19.37 25.12
N SER A 136 -29.25 -20.02 23.95
CA SER A 136 -28.02 -20.01 23.14
C SER A 136 -27.60 -18.61 22.68
N VAL A 137 -28.53 -17.66 22.61
CA VAL A 137 -28.27 -16.28 22.19
C VAL A 137 -27.26 -15.59 23.11
N SER A 138 -27.29 -15.89 24.41
CA SER A 138 -26.37 -15.34 25.42
C SER A 138 -24.95 -15.90 25.32
N ARG A 139 -24.75 -16.98 24.55
CA ARG A 139 -23.46 -17.68 24.39
C ARG A 139 -22.90 -17.58 22.97
N ARG A 140 -23.61 -16.89 22.06
CA ARG A 140 -23.17 -16.66 20.68
C ARG A 140 -22.14 -15.52 20.59
N GLY A 141 -21.30 -15.56 19.56
CA GLY A 141 -20.26 -14.56 19.31
C GLY A 141 -18.84 -15.08 19.60
N HIS A 142 -17.83 -14.42 19.02
CA HIS A 142 -16.43 -14.87 19.10
C HIS A 142 -15.90 -14.96 20.54
N GLN A 143 -16.45 -14.15 21.44
CA GLN A 143 -16.06 -14.08 22.86
C GLN A 143 -17.06 -14.80 23.81
N GLY A 144 -18.13 -15.40 23.27
CA GLY A 144 -19.14 -16.08 24.09
C GLY A 144 -19.99 -15.16 24.98
N LEU A 145 -20.01 -13.84 24.70
CA LEU A 145 -20.73 -12.81 25.48
C LEU A 145 -22.18 -12.57 25.01
N GLY A 146 -22.65 -13.35 24.06
CA GLY A 146 -23.99 -13.24 23.52
C GLY A 146 -24.15 -12.12 22.48
N THR A 147 -25.10 -12.30 21.58
CA THR A 147 -25.45 -11.29 20.56
C THR A 147 -26.92 -10.93 20.74
N TYR A 148 -27.20 -10.06 21.70
CA TYR A 148 -28.54 -9.51 21.91
C TYR A 148 -28.80 -8.48 20.82
N SER A 149 -29.45 -8.88 19.72
CA SER A 149 -30.12 -7.94 18.83
C SER A 149 -31.41 -7.49 19.52
N LEU A 150 -31.49 -6.21 19.88
CA LEU A 150 -32.73 -5.57 20.32
C LEU A 150 -33.57 -5.31 19.06
N ASP A 151 -34.39 -6.29 18.69
CA ASP A 151 -35.52 -6.08 17.77
C ASP A 151 -36.80 -5.85 18.58
#